data_AF-A0AAE5U9J5-F1
#
_entry.id   AF-A0AAE5U9J5-F1
#
_cell.length_a   1.000
_cell.length_b   1.000
_cell.length_c   1.000
_cell.angle_alpha   90.00
_cell.angle_beta   90.00
_cell.angle_gamma   90.00
#
_symmetry.space_group_name_H-M   'P 1'
#
loop_
_entity.id
_entity.type
_entity.pdbx_description
1 polymer ?
#
loop_
_entity_poly.entity_id
_entity_poly.type
_entity_poly.pdbx_seq_one_letter_code
_entity_poly.pdbx_strand_id
1 'polypeptide(L)'
;MVGIHVEYVMNQLEEGKWKEIKREIQQEMKKKPQASDLYCYLAVCLAKQIEESIIFEKMVLNLEMDRALHQALTLDPSSSLAHFVRGIKYRETPLMFGGNYEKSLSYLQRAQDLGFGGIMLPLELAKTYIQLKEMEKAKEQIAYAREINPTHADIKKVEDMLQTGR
;
A
#
# COMPACT_ATOMS: atom_id res chain seq x y z
N MET A 1 15.74 22.34 -3.43
CA MET A 1 14.38 21.82 -3.16
C MET A 1 14.47 20.32 -3.41
N VAL A 2 14.38 19.50 -2.36
CA VAL A 2 14.39 18.04 -2.53
C VAL A 2 13.11 17.68 -3.29
N GLY A 3 13.21 16.96 -4.40
CA GLY A 3 12.04 16.54 -5.17
C GLY A 3 11.17 15.58 -4.35
N ILE A 4 9.85 15.56 -4.56
CA ILE A 4 8.99 14.54 -3.95
C ILE A 4 9.28 13.20 -4.63
N HIS A 5 9.76 12.24 -3.85
CA HIS A 5 10.10 10.87 -4.26
C HIS A 5 9.75 9.92 -3.11
N VAL A 6 9.76 8.62 -3.38
CA VAL A 6 9.19 7.62 -2.47
C VAL A 6 9.90 7.59 -1.11
N GLU A 7 11.25 7.65 -1.06
CA GLU A 7 11.97 7.61 0.22
C GLU A 7 11.65 8.83 1.09
N TYR A 8 11.55 10.02 0.48
CA TYR A 8 11.18 11.23 1.21
C TYR A 8 9.76 11.14 1.79
N VAL A 9 8.79 10.66 1.00
CA VAL A 9 7.41 10.48 1.47
C VAL A 9 7.36 9.50 2.64
N MET A 10 8.04 8.36 2.53
CA MET A 10 8.09 7.35 3.59
C MET A 10 8.73 7.90 4.87
N ASN A 11 9.85 8.62 4.77
CA ASN A 11 10.48 9.23 5.93
C ASN A 11 9.56 10.26 6.61
N GLN A 12 8.83 11.08 5.84
CA GLN A 12 7.86 12.02 6.43
C GLN A 12 6.67 11.31 7.10
N LEU A 13 6.24 10.14 6.60
CA LEU A 13 5.24 9.33 7.28
C LEU A 13 5.73 8.79 8.61
N GLU A 14 6.97 8.29 8.66
CA GLU A 14 7.61 7.79 9.89
C GLU A 14 7.77 8.88 10.94
N GLU A 15 8.10 10.10 10.51
CA GLU A 15 8.15 11.29 11.37
C GLU A 15 6.76 11.81 11.81
N GLY A 16 5.67 11.18 11.37
CA GLY A 16 4.30 11.58 11.68
C GLY A 16 3.83 12.85 10.95
N LYS A 17 4.60 13.34 9.98
CA LYS A 17 4.34 14.57 9.20
C LYS A 17 3.44 14.33 8.00
N TRP A 18 2.59 13.30 8.04
CA TRP A 18 1.75 12.89 6.91
C TRP A 18 0.82 14.00 6.40
N LYS A 19 0.39 14.93 7.27
CA LYS A 19 -0.46 16.08 6.90
C LYS A 19 0.30 17.13 6.08
N GLU A 20 1.57 17.35 6.41
CA GLU A 20 2.44 18.33 5.71
C GLU A 20 2.79 17.80 4.33
N ILE A 21 3.29 16.57 4.24
CA ILE A 21 3.63 15.95 2.96
C ILE A 21 2.40 15.78 2.06
N LYS A 22 1.21 15.47 2.59
CA LYS A 22 -0.04 15.46 1.79
C LYS A 22 -0.30 16.81 1.13
N ARG A 23 -0.11 17.93 1.85
CA ARG A 23 -0.29 19.28 1.31
C ARG A 23 0.76 19.60 0.24
N GLU A 24 2.02 19.23 0.47
CA GLU A 24 3.10 19.40 -0.51
C GLU A 24 2.82 18.64 -1.80
N ILE A 25 2.43 17.37 -1.69
CA ILE A 25 2.01 16.53 -2.83
C ILE A 25 0.88 17.22 -3.60
N GLN A 26 -0.17 17.66 -2.92
CA GLN A 26 -1.30 18.33 -3.57
C GLN A 26 -0.91 19.65 -4.27
N GLN A 27 0.06 20.39 -3.73
CA GLN A 27 0.59 21.58 -4.40
C GLN A 27 1.42 21.23 -5.64
N GLU A 28 2.27 20.21 -5.55
CA GLU A 28 3.05 19.74 -6.69
C GLU A 28 2.16 19.15 -7.79
N MET A 29 1.08 18.45 -7.44
CA MET A 29 0.10 17.93 -8.40
C MET A 29 -0.55 19.05 -9.23
N LYS A 30 -0.77 20.24 -8.67
CA LYS A 30 -1.29 21.38 -9.44
C LYS A 30 -0.30 21.84 -10.52
N LYS A 31 1.00 21.70 -10.28
CA LYS A 31 2.07 22.05 -11.23
C LYS A 31 2.34 20.91 -12.22
N LYS A 32 2.16 19.66 -11.79
CA LYS A 32 2.49 18.43 -12.52
C LYS A 32 1.33 17.43 -12.48
N PRO A 33 0.16 17.74 -13.07
CA PRO A 33 -1.02 16.88 -12.98
C PRO A 33 -0.90 15.55 -13.75
N GLN A 34 0.15 15.40 -14.58
CA GLN A 34 0.42 14.18 -15.33
C GLN A 34 1.43 13.26 -14.63
N ALA A 35 1.96 13.66 -13.46
CA ALA A 35 2.93 12.84 -12.72
C ALA A 35 2.21 11.75 -11.91
N SER A 36 2.20 10.52 -12.43
CA SER A 36 1.51 9.36 -11.81
C SER A 36 1.93 9.13 -10.35
N ASP A 37 3.23 9.24 -10.06
CA ASP A 37 3.77 8.98 -8.72
C ASP A 37 3.15 9.88 -7.64
N LEU A 38 2.82 11.13 -7.95
CA LEU A 38 2.19 12.04 -7.00
C LEU A 38 0.81 11.53 -6.55
N TYR A 39 0.07 10.88 -7.45
CA TYR A 39 -1.21 10.25 -7.10
C TYR A 39 -1.00 9.00 -6.23
N CYS A 40 0.07 8.23 -6.46
CA CYS A 40 0.46 7.13 -5.59
C CYS A 40 0.82 7.62 -4.18
N TYR A 41 1.63 8.67 -4.09
CA TYR A 41 2.03 9.26 -2.80
C TYR A 41 0.84 9.86 -2.06
N LEU A 42 -0.11 10.48 -2.78
CA LEU A 42 -1.37 10.92 -2.19
C LEU A 42 -2.16 9.73 -1.63
N ALA A 43 -2.27 8.62 -2.37
CA ALA A 43 -2.97 7.42 -1.91
C ALA A 43 -2.32 6.84 -0.62
N VAL A 44 -0.99 6.84 -0.54
CA VAL A 44 -0.25 6.42 0.65
C VAL A 44 -0.53 7.34 1.85
N CYS A 45 -0.57 8.67 1.65
CA CYS A 45 -0.95 9.61 2.71
C CYS A 45 -2.42 9.45 3.14
N LEU A 46 -3.31 9.14 2.20
CA LEU A 46 -4.72 8.87 2.48
C LEU A 46 -4.90 7.60 3.29
N ALA A 47 -4.14 6.54 3.00
CA ALA A 47 -4.13 5.32 3.81
C ALA A 47 -3.77 5.64 5.27
N LYS A 48 -2.74 6.47 5.50
CA LYS A 48 -2.39 6.90 6.85
C LYS A 48 -3.51 7.69 7.54
N GLN A 49 -4.16 8.60 6.81
CA GLN A 49 -5.29 9.36 7.35
C GLN A 49 -6.47 8.44 7.71
N ILE A 50 -6.77 7.43 6.89
CA ILE A 50 -7.85 6.46 7.13
C ILE A 50 -7.63 5.70 8.45
N GLU A 51 -6.39 5.39 8.84
CA GLU A 51 -6.09 4.75 10.12
C GLU A 51 -6.54 5.61 11.32
N GLU A 52 -6.39 6.94 11.20
CA GLU A 52 -6.65 7.92 12.27
C GLU A 52 -8.09 8.46 12.29
N SER A 53 -8.91 8.09 11.30
CA SER A 53 -10.23 8.67 11.07
C SER A 53 -11.39 7.87 11.66
N ILE A 54 -12.54 8.54 11.85
CA ILE A 54 -13.81 7.88 12.20
C ILE A 54 -14.48 7.24 10.98
N ILE A 55 -15.44 6.34 11.20
CA ILE A 55 -16.03 5.50 10.14
C ILE A 55 -16.56 6.28 8.93
N PHE A 56 -17.27 7.39 9.12
CA PHE A 56 -17.80 8.20 8.02
C PHE A 56 -16.69 8.86 7.21
N GLU A 57 -15.65 9.36 7.87
CA GLU A 57 -14.50 9.97 7.20
C GLU A 57 -13.70 8.90 6.45
N LYS A 58 -13.53 7.69 7.03
CA LYS A 58 -12.91 6.56 6.33
C LYS A 58 -13.61 6.25 5.00
N MET A 59 -14.94 6.30 4.94
CA MET A 59 -15.67 6.06 3.69
C MET A 59 -15.31 7.10 2.63
N VAL A 60 -15.31 8.38 2.99
CA VAL A 60 -14.96 9.47 2.06
C VAL A 60 -13.51 9.37 1.60
N LEU A 61 -12.59 9.12 2.52
CA LEU A 61 -11.17 8.98 2.23
C LEU A 61 -10.87 7.75 1.37
N ASN A 62 -11.60 6.64 1.54
CA ASN A 62 -11.46 5.46 0.68
C ASN A 62 -11.86 5.78 -0.77
N LEU A 63 -12.91 6.58 -0.97
CA LEU A 63 -13.30 7.05 -2.32
C LEU A 63 -12.25 7.99 -2.92
N GLU A 64 -11.67 8.88 -2.11
CA GLU A 64 -10.56 9.74 -2.54
C GLU A 64 -9.34 8.91 -2.95
N MET A 65 -8.98 7.91 -2.15
CA MET A 65 -7.87 7.00 -2.42
C MET A 65 -8.11 6.18 -3.70
N ASP A 66 -9.34 5.69 -3.93
CA ASP A 66 -9.68 5.00 -5.18
C ASP A 66 -9.52 5.91 -6.41
N ARG A 67 -9.94 7.18 -6.32
CA ARG A 67 -9.74 8.14 -7.40
C ARG A 67 -8.26 8.41 -7.66
N ALA A 68 -7.47 8.58 -6.59
CA ALA A 68 -6.03 8.78 -6.71
C ALA A 68 -5.36 7.58 -7.41
N LEU A 69 -5.64 6.36 -6.96
CA LEU A 69 -5.08 5.14 -7.55
C LEU A 69 -5.58 4.90 -8.98
N HIS A 70 -6.84 5.22 -9.28
CA HIS A 70 -7.35 5.15 -10.65
C HIS A 70 -6.63 6.13 -11.57
N GLN A 71 -6.38 7.35 -11.10
CA GLN A 71 -5.65 8.35 -11.88
C GLN A 71 -4.19 7.95 -12.07
N ALA A 72 -3.52 7.45 -11.03
CA ALA A 72 -2.16 6.91 -11.13
C ALA A 72 -2.06 5.82 -12.23
N LEU A 73 -2.96 4.84 -12.20
CA LEU A 73 -2.98 3.74 -13.17
C LEU A 73 -3.47 4.16 -14.56
N THR A 74 -4.22 5.26 -14.67
CA THR A 74 -4.56 5.86 -15.97
C THR A 74 -3.35 6.53 -16.60
N LEU A 75 -2.56 7.24 -15.79
CA LEU A 75 -1.35 7.95 -16.24
C LEU A 75 -0.19 7.00 -16.51
N ASP A 76 -0.01 5.98 -15.67
CA ASP A 76 0.98 4.93 -15.82
C ASP A 76 0.38 3.57 -15.42
N PRO A 77 -0.15 2.81 -16.39
CA PRO A 77 -0.67 1.46 -16.15
C PRO A 77 0.38 0.45 -15.68
N SER A 78 1.67 0.75 -15.88
CA SER A 78 2.81 -0.07 -15.48
C SER A 78 3.44 0.35 -14.14
N SER A 79 2.85 1.31 -13.43
CA SER A 79 3.35 1.74 -12.13
C SER A 79 3.26 0.60 -11.10
N SER A 80 4.41 -0.01 -10.81
CA SER A 80 4.51 -1.10 -9.84
C SER A 80 4.07 -0.66 -8.43
N LEU A 81 4.36 0.60 -8.06
CA LEU A 81 3.88 1.22 -6.82
C LEU A 81 2.35 1.37 -6.80
N ALA A 82 1.73 1.83 -7.88
CA ALA A 82 0.27 1.99 -7.93
C ALA A 82 -0.46 0.64 -7.76
N HIS A 83 0.05 -0.42 -8.41
CA HIS A 83 -0.46 -1.78 -8.22
C HIS A 83 -0.26 -2.26 -6.79
N PHE A 84 0.91 -2.03 -6.20
CA PHE A 84 1.21 -2.41 -4.81
C PHE A 84 0.23 -1.76 -3.82
N VAL A 85 0.09 -0.43 -3.86
CA VAL A 85 -0.81 0.32 -2.97
C VAL A 85 -2.27 -0.07 -3.18
N ARG A 86 -2.68 -0.33 -4.44
CA ARG A 86 -4.04 -0.80 -4.75
C ARG A 86 -4.30 -2.20 -4.21
N GLY A 87 -3.30 -3.08 -4.25
CA GLY A 87 -3.36 -4.40 -3.65
C GLY A 87 -3.60 -4.35 -2.15
N ILE A 88 -2.84 -3.53 -1.43
CA ILE A 88 -3.04 -3.30 0.02
C ILE A 88 -4.46 -2.77 0.27
N LYS A 89 -4.89 -1.73 -0.46
CA LYS A 89 -6.22 -1.14 -0.30
C LYS A 89 -7.34 -2.19 -0.40
N TYR A 90 -7.27 -3.09 -1.38
CA TYR A 90 -8.29 -4.13 -1.54
C TYR A 90 -8.37 -5.10 -0.36
N ARG A 91 -7.25 -5.38 0.32
CA ARG A 91 -7.24 -6.22 1.53
C ARG A 91 -7.73 -5.46 2.75
N GLU A 92 -7.30 -4.21 2.93
CA GLU A 92 -7.61 -3.42 4.13
C GLU A 92 -9.04 -2.84 4.10
N THR A 93 -9.64 -2.67 2.93
CA THR A 93 -11.04 -2.27 2.82
C THR A 93 -11.91 -3.44 3.34
N PRO A 94 -12.87 -3.21 4.25
CA PRO A 94 -13.77 -4.28 4.68
C PRO A 94 -14.57 -4.85 3.50
N LEU A 95 -14.85 -6.15 3.52
CA LEU A 95 -15.56 -6.83 2.43
C LEU A 95 -16.91 -6.17 2.09
N MET A 96 -17.66 -5.73 3.10
CA MET A 96 -18.93 -5.02 2.90
C MET A 96 -18.80 -3.64 2.22
N PHE A 97 -17.59 -3.08 2.17
CA PHE A 97 -17.26 -1.81 1.50
C PHE A 97 -16.45 -2.02 0.21
N GLY A 98 -16.47 -3.24 -0.36
CA GLY A 98 -15.81 -3.54 -1.63
C GLY A 98 -14.37 -4.04 -1.50
N GLY A 99 -13.93 -4.40 -0.29
CA GLY A 99 -12.74 -5.20 -0.08
C GLY A 99 -12.80 -6.54 -0.81
N ASN A 100 -11.66 -7.02 -1.28
CA ASN A 100 -11.59 -8.27 -2.03
C ASN A 100 -10.15 -8.83 -2.01
N TYR A 101 -9.96 -9.98 -1.37
CA TYR A 101 -8.63 -10.55 -1.16
C TYR A 101 -8.03 -11.13 -2.45
N GLU A 102 -8.84 -11.62 -3.38
CA GLU A 102 -8.39 -12.13 -4.68
C GLU A 102 -7.86 -11.01 -5.57
N LYS A 103 -8.55 -9.86 -5.59
CA LYS A 103 -8.08 -8.64 -6.24
C LYS A 103 -6.83 -8.12 -5.55
N SER A 104 -6.78 -8.12 -4.22
CA SER A 104 -5.56 -7.75 -3.49
C SER A 104 -4.37 -8.58 -4.00
N LEU A 105 -4.53 -9.90 -4.04
CA LEU A 105 -3.50 -10.82 -4.51
C LEU A 105 -3.08 -10.52 -5.96
N SER A 106 -4.06 -10.35 -6.86
CA SER A 106 -3.79 -10.04 -8.27
C SER A 106 -3.00 -8.75 -8.45
N TYR A 107 -3.35 -7.69 -7.72
CA TYR A 107 -2.64 -6.41 -7.78
C TYR A 107 -1.23 -6.50 -7.19
N LEU A 108 -1.05 -7.21 -6.08
CA LEU A 108 0.28 -7.42 -5.48
C LEU A 108 1.19 -8.26 -6.38
N GLN A 109 0.67 -9.32 -6.99
CA GLN A 109 1.42 -10.11 -7.99
C GLN A 109 1.75 -9.27 -9.22
N ARG A 110 0.81 -8.42 -9.69
CA ARG A 110 1.10 -7.50 -10.78
C ARG A 110 2.20 -6.51 -10.42
N ALA A 111 2.21 -6.01 -9.18
CA ALA A 111 3.30 -5.16 -8.70
C ALA A 111 4.64 -5.90 -8.72
N GLN A 112 4.66 -7.17 -8.30
CA GLN A 112 5.83 -8.06 -8.37
C GLN A 112 6.36 -8.20 -9.80
N ASP A 113 5.47 -8.53 -10.76
CA ASP A 113 5.81 -8.71 -12.17
C ASP A 113 6.38 -7.43 -12.80
N LEU A 114 5.92 -6.27 -12.32
CA LEU A 114 6.40 -4.94 -12.72
C LEU A 114 7.66 -4.50 -11.95
N GLY A 115 8.24 -5.38 -11.13
CA GLY A 115 9.51 -5.15 -10.44
C GLY A 115 9.40 -4.35 -9.14
N PHE A 116 8.22 -4.28 -8.51
CA PHE A 116 8.13 -3.75 -7.15
C PHE A 116 8.95 -4.64 -6.21
N GLY A 117 9.98 -4.06 -5.59
CA GLY A 117 10.99 -4.81 -4.83
C GLY A 117 10.94 -4.53 -3.32
N GLY A 118 11.90 -5.14 -2.63
CA GLY A 118 12.07 -4.95 -1.18
C GLY A 118 11.18 -5.83 -0.33
N ILE A 119 11.42 -5.81 0.97
CA ILE A 119 10.78 -6.70 1.95
C ILE A 119 9.27 -6.47 2.11
N MET A 120 8.77 -5.28 1.78
CA MET A 120 7.36 -4.97 1.94
C MET A 120 6.47 -5.86 1.07
N LEU A 121 6.86 -6.14 -0.17
CA LEU A 121 6.06 -6.95 -1.07
C LEU A 121 5.75 -8.36 -0.54
N PRO A 122 6.74 -9.19 -0.16
CA PRO A 122 6.44 -10.51 0.39
C PRO A 122 5.66 -10.44 1.69
N LEU A 123 5.88 -9.45 2.55
CA LEU A 123 5.06 -9.26 3.75
C LEU A 123 3.59 -8.99 3.43
N GLU A 124 3.32 -8.15 2.42
CA GLU A 124 1.95 -7.85 2.00
C GLU A 124 1.28 -9.04 1.30
N LEU A 125 2.03 -9.80 0.48
CA LEU A 125 1.54 -11.06 -0.10
C LEU A 125 1.23 -12.09 0.98
N ALA A 126 2.08 -12.24 1.98
CA ALA A 126 1.84 -13.14 3.11
C ALA A 126 0.55 -12.80 3.86
N LYS A 127 0.34 -11.51 4.20
CA LYS A 127 -0.91 -11.03 4.81
C LYS A 127 -2.13 -11.38 3.96
N THR A 128 -2.04 -11.18 2.64
CA THR A 128 -3.14 -11.50 1.72
C THR A 128 -3.41 -13.02 1.65
N TYR A 129 -2.37 -13.86 1.59
CA TYR A 129 -2.51 -15.31 1.63
C TYR A 129 -3.14 -15.82 2.94
N ILE A 130 -2.82 -15.20 4.08
CA ILE A 130 -3.46 -15.51 5.37
C ILE A 130 -4.97 -15.25 5.30
N GLN A 131 -5.40 -14.12 4.72
CA GLN A 131 -6.82 -13.80 4.55
C GLN A 131 -7.53 -14.77 3.60
N LEU A 132 -6.84 -15.23 2.56
CA LEU A 132 -7.30 -16.27 1.63
C LEU A 132 -7.22 -17.70 2.19
N LYS A 133 -6.72 -17.87 3.43
CA LYS A 133 -6.49 -19.18 4.08
C LYS A 133 -5.47 -20.07 3.36
N GLU A 134 -4.59 -19.49 2.55
CA GLU A 134 -3.50 -20.17 1.85
C GLU A 134 -2.21 -20.16 2.69
N MET A 135 -2.23 -20.88 3.81
CA MET A 135 -1.19 -20.77 4.86
C MET A 135 0.22 -21.16 4.40
N GLU A 136 0.35 -22.13 3.49
CA GLU A 136 1.68 -22.54 2.99
C GLU A 136 2.32 -21.46 2.13
N LYS A 137 1.55 -20.82 1.25
CA LYS A 137 2.06 -19.68 0.46
C LYS A 137 2.40 -18.49 1.35
N ALA A 138 1.63 -18.25 2.42
CA ALA A 138 1.98 -17.24 3.40
C ALA A 138 3.35 -17.52 4.06
N LYS A 139 3.62 -18.78 4.45
CA LYS A 139 4.93 -19.17 5.01
C LYS A 139 6.07 -18.99 4.03
N GLU A 140 5.88 -19.35 2.76
CA GLU A 140 6.87 -19.13 1.70
C GLU A 140 7.23 -17.65 1.58
N GLN A 141 6.23 -16.77 1.57
CA GLN A 141 6.46 -15.32 1.50
C GLN A 141 7.13 -14.77 2.76
N ILE A 142 6.78 -15.26 3.97
CA ILE A 142 7.47 -14.88 5.21
C ILE A 142 8.94 -15.33 5.19
N ALA A 143 9.22 -16.54 4.71
CA ALA A 143 10.58 -17.04 4.56
C ALA A 143 11.38 -16.17 3.58
N TYR A 144 10.80 -15.82 2.43
CA TYR A 144 11.44 -14.93 1.47
C TYR A 144 11.68 -13.52 2.04
N ALA A 145 10.72 -12.95 2.79
CA ALA A 145 10.92 -11.70 3.51
C ALA A 145 12.11 -11.77 4.48
N ARG A 146 12.27 -12.89 5.19
CA ARG A 146 13.37 -13.12 6.14
C ARG A 146 14.72 -13.22 5.43
N GLU A 147 14.78 -13.75 4.22
CA GLU A 147 16.01 -13.75 3.42
C GLU A 147 16.45 -12.33 3.04
N ILE A 148 15.50 -11.43 2.77
CA ILE A 148 15.77 -10.03 2.40
C ILE A 148 16.25 -9.21 3.61
N ASN A 149 15.50 -9.25 4.72
CA ASN A 149 15.89 -8.59 5.97
C ASN A 149 15.38 -9.39 7.18
N PRO A 150 16.24 -10.21 7.80
CA PRO A 150 15.86 -11.08 8.93
C PRO A 150 15.36 -10.34 10.17
N THR A 151 15.71 -9.05 10.31
CA THR A 151 15.45 -8.24 11.51
C THR A 151 14.27 -7.28 11.35
N HIS A 152 13.56 -7.34 10.23
CA HIS A 152 12.45 -6.43 9.96
C HIS A 152 11.30 -6.69 10.94
N ALA A 153 10.88 -5.64 11.66
CA ALA A 153 9.92 -5.74 12.76
C ALA A 153 8.56 -6.35 12.34
N ASP A 154 8.14 -6.12 11.09
CA ASP A 154 6.86 -6.63 10.59
C ASP A 154 6.85 -8.13 10.32
N ILE A 155 8.00 -8.81 10.19
CA ILE A 155 8.04 -10.28 10.03
C ILE A 155 7.30 -10.94 11.19
N LYS A 156 7.65 -10.57 12.43
CA LYS A 156 7.03 -11.15 13.62
C LYS A 156 5.52 -10.89 13.67
N LYS A 157 5.09 -9.68 13.28
CA LYS A 157 3.66 -9.34 13.23
C LYS A 157 2.90 -10.25 12.27
N VAL A 158 3.46 -10.51 11.09
CA VAL A 158 2.83 -11.38 10.09
C VAL A 158 2.85 -12.85 10.53
N GLU A 159 3.88 -13.28 11.25
CA GLU A 159 3.92 -14.61 11.86
C GLU A 159 2.83 -14.81 12.93
N ASP A 160 2.60 -13.79 13.76
CA ASP A 160 1.52 -13.81 14.76
C ASP A 160 0.13 -13.84 14.07
N MET A 161 -0.04 -13.12 12.96
CA MET A 161 -1.25 -13.20 12.12
C MET A 161 -1.45 -14.60 11.55
N LEU A 162 -0.37 -15.25 11.08
CA LEU A 162 -0.43 -16.60 10.53
C LEU A 162 -0.90 -17.63 11.59
N GLN A 163 -0.44 -17.49 12.83
CA GLN A 163 -0.83 -18.39 13.93
C GLN A 163 -2.29 -18.20 14.34
N THR A 164 -2.77 -16.96 14.35
CA THR A 164 -4.15 -16.63 14.75
C THR A 164 -5.15 -16.75 13.61
N GLY A 165 -4.67 -16.79 12.36
CA GLY A 165 -5.48 -16.79 11.14
C GLY A 165 -6.29 -15.49 10.96
N ARG A 166 -5.87 -14.40 11.62
CA ARG A 166 -6.53 -13.09 11.66
C ARG A 166 -5.58 -11.99 11.19
#